data_AF-A0A832GRM2-F1
#
_entry.id   AF-A0A832GRM2-F1
#
_cell.length_a   1.000
_cell.length_b   1.000
_cell.length_c   1.000
_cell.angle_alpha   90.00
_cell.angle_beta   90.00
_cell.angle_gamma   90.00
#
_symmetry.space_group_name_H-M   'P 1'
#
loop_
_entity.id
_entity.type
_entity.pdbx_description
1 polymer ?
#
loop_
_entity_poly.entity_id
_entity_poly.type
_entity_poly.pdbx_seq_one_letter_code
_entity_poly.pdbx_strand_id
1 'polypeptide(L)'
;EKIVKDIFNKWDLNCVQIGEVIPENCVEIWYKGKLEAKVPASELVLGGGAPVYTRETKEPEYLKETMKFDQNSINEPNDYNDVLLKLLATPNIANKKWIYEQYDTQVRTNTQIMPGGDASVIRIKKTNKALSMKVDCNGKFVYLNPYLGGVIAVCESARNVVCTGGKPLAITNCLNFGNPYNPEVYYQFSEAIRGIGDACRKLETPVTGGNVSFYNQSKDYAVFPTPVIGMLGLIEDADKAMTSNFKNEGDDIYLIGENCNEIGGSEYLRVIHNLITGQTPAINLDNELNLHLAVLELINKELIKSAHDVSDGGLAVALAESCIIDINNKIGCIVELNYKFRKDFELFGESQSRIIISADAKYSDKISEICKKFNLNLIKLGKVQGKELIINNDVNISVDLINNYYYNSISMIMNS
;
A
#
# COMPACT_ATOMS: atom_id res chain seq x y z
N GLU A 1 -45.41 -7.42 -2.53
CA GLU A 1 -45.09 -8.73 -1.93
C GLU A 1 -44.91 -9.86 -2.96
N LYS A 2 -45.93 -10.19 -3.77
CA LYS A 2 -45.87 -11.29 -4.76
C LYS A 2 -44.65 -11.24 -5.69
N ILE A 3 -44.35 -10.08 -6.27
CA ILE A 3 -43.18 -9.88 -7.16
C ILE A 3 -41.87 -10.28 -6.46
N VAL A 4 -41.71 -9.94 -5.18
CA VAL A 4 -40.50 -10.26 -4.41
C VAL A 4 -40.44 -11.77 -4.16
N LYS A 5 -41.55 -12.39 -3.75
CA LYS A 5 -41.62 -13.85 -3.57
C LYS A 5 -41.32 -14.60 -4.86
N ASP A 6 -41.83 -14.14 -6.00
CA ASP A 6 -41.59 -14.76 -7.30
C ASP A 6 -40.09 -14.68 -7.70
N ILE A 7 -39.40 -13.58 -7.39
CA ILE A 7 -37.94 -13.47 -7.58
C ILE A 7 -37.19 -14.49 -6.73
N PHE A 8 -37.53 -14.59 -5.44
CA PHE A 8 -36.88 -15.53 -4.53
C PHE A 8 -37.15 -16.99 -4.94
N ASN A 9 -38.40 -17.33 -5.27
CA ASN A 9 -38.78 -18.66 -5.78
C ASN A 9 -38.01 -19.03 -7.04
N LYS A 10 -37.80 -18.08 -7.97
CA LYS A 10 -37.00 -18.31 -9.18
C LYS A 10 -35.57 -18.76 -8.87
N TRP A 11 -35.00 -18.29 -7.77
CA TRP A 11 -33.64 -18.63 -7.33
C TRP A 11 -33.61 -19.68 -6.21
N ASP A 12 -34.74 -20.34 -5.93
CA ASP A 12 -34.89 -21.34 -4.85
C ASP A 12 -34.49 -20.81 -3.46
N LEU A 13 -34.86 -19.55 -3.18
CA LEU A 13 -34.59 -18.88 -1.92
C LEU A 13 -35.87 -18.69 -1.10
N ASN A 14 -35.75 -18.83 0.22
CA ASN A 14 -36.85 -18.56 1.15
C ASN A 14 -37.07 -17.05 1.33
N CYS A 15 -38.32 -16.60 1.26
CA CYS A 15 -38.73 -15.22 1.52
C CYS A 15 -39.92 -15.20 2.49
N VAL A 16 -39.69 -14.79 3.73
CA VAL A 16 -40.68 -14.82 4.81
C VAL A 16 -40.78 -13.43 5.43
N GLN A 17 -42.01 -12.96 5.68
CA GLN A 17 -42.22 -11.70 6.40
C GLN A 17 -41.97 -11.92 7.89
N ILE A 18 -41.03 -11.16 8.45
CA ILE A 18 -40.62 -11.25 9.87
C ILE A 18 -41.04 -10.04 10.71
N GLY A 19 -41.69 -9.05 10.09
CA GLY A 19 -42.14 -7.82 10.74
C GLY A 19 -42.81 -6.87 9.76
N GLU A 20 -43.14 -5.68 10.24
CA GLU A 20 -43.71 -4.58 9.46
C GLU A 20 -43.11 -3.24 9.93
N VAL A 21 -43.12 -2.25 9.04
CA VAL A 21 -42.71 -0.88 9.39
C VAL A 21 -43.94 -0.16 9.91
N ILE A 22 -43.85 0.33 11.15
CA ILE A 22 -44.91 1.07 11.83
C ILE A 22 -44.61 2.58 11.84
N PRO A 23 -45.61 3.46 11.95
CA PRO A 23 -45.41 4.91 11.97
C PRO A 23 -44.72 5.42 13.25
N GLU A 24 -44.78 4.66 14.35
CA GLU A 24 -44.14 5.01 15.61
C GLU A 24 -42.61 4.92 15.54
N ASN A 25 -41.92 5.84 16.22
CA ASN A 25 -40.46 5.87 16.29
C ASN A 25 -39.89 4.87 17.32
N CYS A 26 -40.26 3.60 17.19
CA CYS A 26 -39.83 2.53 18.10
C CYS A 26 -39.65 1.19 17.39
N VAL A 27 -38.87 0.31 18.01
CA VAL A 27 -38.76 -1.10 17.66
C VAL A 27 -39.59 -1.90 18.65
N GLU A 28 -40.61 -2.62 18.14
CA GLU A 28 -41.40 -3.56 18.90
C GLU A 28 -40.98 -5.00 18.60
N ILE A 29 -40.73 -5.78 19.65
CA ILE A 29 -40.38 -7.20 19.54
C ILE A 29 -41.52 -8.03 20.11
N TRP A 30 -42.15 -8.80 19.24
CA TRP A 30 -43.26 -9.68 19.57
C TRP A 30 -42.80 -11.14 19.56
N TYR A 31 -43.15 -11.89 20.59
CA TYR A 31 -42.89 -13.32 20.68
C TYR A 31 -44.14 -14.04 21.15
N LYS A 32 -44.59 -15.05 20.39
CA LYS A 32 -45.80 -15.85 20.69
C LYS A 32 -47.05 -14.98 20.97
N GLY A 33 -47.21 -13.89 20.22
CA GLY A 33 -48.34 -12.97 20.34
C GLY A 33 -48.28 -12.01 21.54
N LYS A 34 -47.17 -11.99 22.29
CA LYS A 34 -46.93 -11.07 23.39
C LYS A 34 -45.85 -10.05 23.01
N LEU A 35 -46.09 -8.78 23.34
CA LEU A 35 -45.09 -7.71 23.24
C LEU A 35 -44.05 -7.92 24.35
N GLU A 36 -42.82 -8.29 23.97
CA GLU A 36 -41.73 -8.58 24.91
C GLU A 36 -40.78 -7.38 25.09
N ALA A 37 -40.63 -6.55 24.06
CA ALA A 37 -39.85 -5.32 24.16
C ALA A 37 -40.42 -4.22 23.27
N LYS A 38 -40.31 -2.98 23.75
CA LYS A 38 -40.59 -1.76 22.99
C LYS A 38 -39.52 -0.74 23.34
N VAL A 39 -38.68 -0.39 22.38
CA VAL A 39 -37.53 0.51 22.58
C VAL A 39 -37.60 1.66 21.58
N PRO A 40 -37.38 2.92 21.98
CA PRO A 40 -37.28 4.02 21.03
C PRO A 40 -36.18 3.74 20.00
N ALA A 41 -36.49 3.88 18.71
CA ALA A 41 -35.53 3.54 17.66
C ALA A 41 -34.27 4.42 17.72
N SER A 42 -34.42 5.68 18.15
CA SER A 42 -33.32 6.61 18.34
C SER A 42 -32.28 6.16 19.38
N GLU A 43 -32.68 5.39 20.40
CA GLU A 43 -31.75 4.90 21.42
C GLU A 43 -30.85 3.76 20.91
N LEU A 44 -31.26 3.09 19.84
CA LEU A 44 -30.58 1.93 19.25
C LEU A 44 -29.62 2.29 18.10
N VAL A 45 -29.51 3.59 17.75
CA VAL A 45 -28.72 4.05 16.61
C VAL A 45 -27.54 4.91 17.08
N LEU A 46 -26.37 4.68 16.48
CA LEU A 46 -25.16 5.48 16.68
C LEU A 46 -25.41 6.94 16.29
N GLY A 47 -25.07 7.88 17.18
CA GLY A 47 -25.35 9.31 16.99
C GLY A 47 -26.80 9.72 17.28
N GLY A 48 -27.66 8.77 17.67
CA GLY A 48 -28.95 9.04 18.29
C GLY A 48 -28.80 9.20 19.80
N GLY A 49 -29.36 8.26 20.56
CA GLY A 49 -29.28 8.24 22.03
C GLY A 49 -28.03 7.56 22.60
N ALA A 50 -27.25 6.85 21.78
CA ALA A 50 -26.01 6.21 22.22
C ALA A 50 -24.94 7.26 22.56
N PRO A 51 -24.32 7.20 23.75
CA PRO A 51 -23.33 8.21 24.17
C PRO A 51 -22.08 8.17 23.31
N VAL A 52 -21.61 9.34 22.91
CA VAL A 52 -20.32 9.53 22.24
C VAL A 52 -19.30 10.02 23.26
N TYR A 53 -18.17 9.33 23.35
CA TYR A 53 -17.12 9.65 24.32
C TYR A 53 -15.97 10.40 23.65
N THR A 54 -15.65 11.57 24.18
CA THR A 54 -14.34 12.20 23.96
C THR A 54 -13.40 11.67 25.02
N ARG A 55 -12.28 11.08 24.62
CA ARG A 55 -11.31 10.48 25.54
C ARG A 55 -10.05 11.32 25.63
N GLU A 56 -9.37 11.21 26.76
CA GLU A 56 -8.04 11.78 26.96
C GLU A 56 -7.02 11.12 26.02
N THR A 57 -6.08 11.91 25.53
CA THR A 57 -4.96 11.47 24.70
C THR A 57 -3.65 11.82 25.40
N LYS A 58 -2.69 10.90 25.43
CA LYS A 58 -1.32 11.13 25.92
C LYS A 58 -0.34 10.60 24.89
N GLU A 59 0.71 11.36 24.55
CA GLU A 59 1.76 10.84 23.68
C GLU A 59 2.45 9.60 24.32
N PRO A 60 2.59 8.48 23.59
CA PRO A 60 3.21 7.28 24.12
C PRO A 60 4.66 7.49 24.56
N GLU A 61 5.00 7.01 25.76
CA GLU A 61 6.33 7.22 26.34
C GLU A 61 7.44 6.52 25.54
N TYR A 62 7.12 5.37 24.93
CA TYR A 62 8.06 4.59 24.11
C TYR A 62 8.60 5.37 22.90
N LEU A 63 7.86 6.37 22.40
CA LEU A 63 8.28 7.18 21.26
C LEU A 63 9.58 7.92 21.55
N LYS A 64 9.80 8.36 22.79
CA LYS A 64 11.05 9.01 23.18
C LYS A 64 12.25 8.08 23.04
N GLU A 65 12.07 6.78 23.36
CA GLU A 65 13.15 5.80 23.25
C GLU A 65 13.42 5.41 21.80
N THR A 66 12.38 5.23 20.98
CA THR A 66 12.57 4.92 19.55
C THR A 66 13.22 6.09 18.80
N MET A 67 13.03 7.32 19.26
CA MET A 67 13.61 8.50 18.61
C MET A 67 15.05 8.79 19.03
N LYS A 68 15.61 8.09 20.03
CA LYS A 68 17.03 8.21 20.42
C LYS A 68 17.99 7.48 19.47
N PHE A 69 17.46 6.67 18.54
CA PHE A 69 18.28 5.88 17.64
C PHE A 69 19.17 6.77 16.77
N ASP A 70 20.47 6.52 16.84
CA ASP A 70 21.47 7.07 15.91
C ASP A 70 21.77 6.03 14.83
N GLN A 71 21.42 6.34 13.59
CA GLN A 71 21.68 5.47 12.45
C GLN A 71 23.17 5.20 12.18
N ASN A 72 24.09 6.03 12.72
CA ASN A 72 25.52 5.78 12.61
C ASN A 72 26.01 4.71 13.61
N SER A 73 25.17 4.31 14.58
CA SER A 73 25.52 3.28 15.57
C SER A 73 25.48 1.85 15.00
N ILE A 74 24.84 1.65 13.85
CA ILE A 74 24.77 0.34 13.19
C ILE A 74 25.90 0.17 12.17
N ASN A 75 26.45 -1.05 12.11
CA ASN A 75 27.51 -1.39 11.17
C ASN A 75 26.96 -1.57 9.76
N GLU A 76 27.73 -1.13 8.77
CA GLU A 76 27.46 -1.41 7.35
C GLU A 76 27.67 -2.90 7.06
N PRO A 77 26.71 -3.59 6.40
CA PRO A 77 26.89 -4.98 5.99
C PRO A 77 28.05 -5.17 5.01
N ASN A 78 28.73 -6.31 5.10
CA ASN A 78 29.84 -6.64 4.19
C ASN A 78 29.37 -7.23 2.85
N ASP A 79 28.11 -7.69 2.76
CA ASP A 79 27.55 -8.31 1.55
C ASP A 79 26.12 -7.84 1.31
N TYR A 80 25.93 -7.02 0.28
CA TYR A 80 24.62 -6.49 -0.11
C TYR A 80 23.77 -7.47 -0.88
N ASN A 81 24.37 -8.51 -1.45
CA ASN A 81 23.61 -9.58 -2.10
C ASN A 81 22.82 -10.37 -1.05
N ASP A 82 23.49 -10.74 0.04
CA ASP A 82 22.85 -11.42 1.18
C ASP A 82 21.74 -10.56 1.82
N VAL A 83 21.98 -9.25 2.00
CA VAL A 83 20.95 -8.33 2.51
C VAL A 83 19.72 -8.30 1.59
N LEU A 84 19.91 -8.13 0.28
CA LEU A 84 18.81 -8.08 -0.68
C LEU A 84 18.01 -9.40 -0.68
N LEU A 85 18.69 -10.55 -0.67
CA LEU A 85 18.03 -11.86 -0.63
C LEU A 85 17.24 -12.07 0.68
N LYS A 86 17.78 -11.65 1.83
CA LYS A 86 17.06 -11.71 3.12
C LYS A 86 15.82 -10.83 3.13
N LEU A 87 15.91 -9.63 2.54
CA LEU A 87 14.76 -8.73 2.40
C LEU A 87 13.71 -9.34 1.48
N LEU A 88 14.09 -9.83 0.30
CA LEU A 88 13.15 -10.49 -0.63
C LEU A 88 12.46 -11.72 -0.06
N ALA A 89 13.09 -12.42 0.90
CA ALA A 89 12.52 -13.57 1.57
C ALA A 89 11.63 -13.25 2.78
N THR A 90 11.64 -12.00 3.28
CA THR A 90 10.81 -11.65 4.44
C THR A 90 9.33 -11.65 4.05
N PRO A 91 8.41 -12.18 4.89
CA PRO A 91 6.99 -12.23 4.54
C PRO A 91 6.34 -10.87 4.20
N ASN A 92 6.91 -9.76 4.69
CA ASN A 92 6.42 -8.42 4.36
C ASN A 92 6.66 -8.09 2.89
N ILE A 93 7.82 -8.45 2.31
CA ILE A 93 8.19 -8.17 0.92
C ILE A 93 7.85 -9.34 -0.01
N ALA A 94 8.22 -10.58 0.35
CA ALA A 94 8.05 -11.78 -0.47
C ALA A 94 6.66 -11.88 -1.12
N ASN A 95 6.60 -12.37 -2.35
CA ASN A 95 5.36 -12.38 -3.11
C ASN A 95 4.26 -13.17 -2.41
N LYS A 96 3.04 -12.64 -2.45
CA LYS A 96 1.86 -13.23 -1.80
C LYS A 96 1.17 -14.32 -2.65
N LYS A 97 1.85 -14.85 -3.68
CA LYS A 97 1.34 -15.88 -4.62
C LYS A 97 0.72 -17.08 -3.93
N TRP A 98 1.39 -17.61 -2.91
CA TRP A 98 0.88 -18.74 -2.13
C TRP A 98 -0.52 -18.48 -1.57
N ILE A 99 -0.84 -17.21 -1.24
CA ILE A 99 -2.15 -16.81 -0.73
C ILE A 99 -3.15 -16.69 -1.88
N TYR A 100 -2.85 -15.90 -2.92
CA TYR A 100 -3.85 -15.55 -3.92
C TYR A 100 -4.14 -16.66 -4.95
N GLU A 101 -3.26 -17.65 -5.12
CA GLU A 101 -3.53 -18.82 -5.97
C GLU A 101 -4.58 -19.78 -5.39
N GLN A 102 -4.95 -19.59 -4.13
CA GLN A 102 -6.03 -20.35 -3.48
C GLN A 102 -7.43 -19.84 -3.87
N TYR A 103 -7.51 -18.69 -4.55
CA TYR A 103 -8.75 -18.04 -4.96
C TYR A 103 -8.82 -17.89 -6.48
N ASP A 104 -10.03 -17.86 -7.03
CA ASP A 104 -10.24 -17.52 -8.44
C ASP A 104 -10.08 -16.00 -8.63
N THR A 105 -8.96 -15.60 -9.24
CA THR A 105 -8.61 -14.21 -9.53
C THR A 105 -9.15 -13.72 -10.89
N GLN A 106 -9.84 -14.59 -11.64
CA GLN A 106 -10.25 -14.36 -13.02
C GLN A 106 -11.76 -14.56 -13.26
N VAL A 107 -12.58 -14.75 -12.22
CA VAL A 107 -14.03 -14.91 -12.34
C VAL A 107 -14.62 -13.88 -13.32
N ARG A 108 -15.29 -14.38 -14.37
CA ARG A 108 -15.90 -13.59 -15.48
C ARG A 108 -14.92 -12.85 -16.39
N THR A 109 -13.65 -13.27 -16.43
CA THR A 109 -12.54 -12.82 -17.31
C THR A 109 -12.39 -11.30 -17.38
N ASN A 110 -12.62 -10.65 -16.25
CA ASN A 110 -12.74 -9.19 -16.15
C ASN A 110 -11.49 -8.52 -15.58
N THR A 111 -10.61 -9.30 -14.95
CA THR A 111 -9.31 -8.87 -14.42
C THR A 111 -8.34 -8.63 -15.59
N GLN A 112 -7.70 -7.47 -15.60
CA GLN A 112 -6.69 -7.08 -16.58
C GLN A 112 -5.28 -7.16 -16.00
N ILE A 113 -5.10 -6.71 -14.76
CA ILE A 113 -3.86 -6.89 -13.99
C ILE A 113 -4.20 -7.71 -12.75
N MET A 114 -3.52 -8.85 -12.62
CA MET A 114 -3.70 -9.80 -11.51
C MET A 114 -3.00 -9.30 -10.23
N PRO A 115 -3.30 -9.90 -9.06
CA PRO A 115 -2.54 -9.64 -7.84
C PRO A 115 -1.05 -9.93 -7.99
N GLY A 116 -0.22 -9.25 -7.20
CA GLY A 116 1.24 -9.48 -7.15
C GLY A 116 2.12 -8.33 -7.66
N GLY A 117 1.53 -7.19 -8.04
CA GLY A 117 2.25 -5.94 -8.33
C GLY A 117 1.71 -4.74 -7.53
N ASP A 118 1.91 -3.53 -8.06
CA ASP A 118 1.51 -2.28 -7.38
C ASP A 118 0.00 -2.21 -7.09
N ALA A 119 -0.87 -2.57 -8.04
CA ALA A 119 -2.32 -2.63 -7.82
C ALA A 119 -2.98 -3.64 -8.76
N SER A 120 -4.18 -4.13 -8.40
CA SER A 120 -4.99 -4.96 -9.30
C SER A 120 -5.89 -4.10 -10.17
N VAL A 121 -6.09 -4.48 -11.43
CA VAL A 121 -6.92 -3.73 -12.38
C VAL A 121 -8.05 -4.59 -12.92
N ILE A 122 -9.28 -4.10 -12.83
CA ILE A 122 -10.50 -4.79 -13.26
C ILE A 122 -11.26 -3.91 -14.25
N ARG A 123 -11.57 -4.43 -15.43
CA ARG A 123 -12.32 -3.69 -16.47
C ARG A 123 -13.76 -3.42 -16.05
N ILE A 124 -14.30 -2.27 -16.44
CA ILE A 124 -15.72 -1.96 -16.29
C ILE A 124 -16.44 -2.39 -17.58
N LYS A 125 -17.18 -3.49 -17.51
CA LYS A 125 -17.88 -4.06 -18.67
C LYS A 125 -18.74 -3.02 -19.38
N LYS A 126 -18.78 -3.10 -20.71
CA LYS A 126 -19.52 -2.17 -21.59
C LYS A 126 -18.97 -0.74 -21.62
N THR A 127 -17.77 -0.51 -21.08
CA THR A 127 -17.03 0.75 -21.21
C THR A 127 -15.57 0.44 -21.57
N ASN A 128 -14.80 1.47 -21.93
CA ASN A 128 -13.35 1.36 -22.07
C ASN A 128 -12.60 1.75 -20.79
N LYS A 129 -13.25 1.72 -19.63
CA LYS A 129 -12.65 2.11 -18.35
C LYS A 129 -12.25 0.89 -17.53
N ALA A 130 -11.34 1.08 -16.60
CA ALA A 130 -10.99 0.07 -15.59
C ALA A 130 -10.87 0.70 -14.20
N LEU A 131 -11.06 -0.13 -13.17
CA LEU A 131 -10.83 0.22 -11.78
C LEU A 131 -9.50 -0.35 -11.33
N SER A 132 -8.65 0.48 -10.74
CA SER A 132 -7.44 0.08 -10.04
C SER A 132 -7.69 0.04 -8.54
N MET A 133 -7.21 -1.00 -7.86
CA MET A 133 -7.47 -1.23 -6.45
C MET A 133 -6.21 -1.72 -5.73
N LYS A 134 -5.93 -1.12 -4.58
CA LYS A 134 -4.84 -1.54 -3.69
C LYS A 134 -5.24 -1.37 -2.23
N VAL A 135 -4.57 -2.11 -1.35
CA VAL A 135 -4.71 -2.02 0.10
C VAL A 135 -3.32 -1.92 0.71
N ASP A 136 -3.06 -0.90 1.53
CA ASP A 136 -1.75 -0.65 2.14
C ASP A 136 -1.86 -0.19 3.60
N CYS A 137 -0.84 -0.53 4.38
CA CYS A 137 -0.53 0.06 5.68
C CYS A 137 0.77 -0.53 6.24
N ASN A 138 1.80 0.30 6.40
CA ASN A 138 2.97 -0.05 7.17
C ASN A 138 2.75 0.34 8.65
N GLY A 139 2.31 -0.63 9.46
CA GLY A 139 2.04 -0.42 10.89
C GLY A 139 3.27 -0.01 11.71
N LYS A 140 4.50 -0.24 11.22
CA LYS A 140 5.74 0.20 11.89
C LYS A 140 5.87 1.71 11.82
N PHE A 141 5.55 2.32 10.67
CA PHE A 141 5.55 3.77 10.53
C PHE A 141 4.51 4.42 11.43
N VAL A 142 3.33 3.83 11.55
CA VAL A 142 2.29 4.33 12.46
C VAL A 142 2.69 4.14 13.92
N TYR A 143 3.36 3.03 14.26
CA TYR A 143 3.90 2.81 15.60
C TYR A 143 4.95 3.85 15.99
N LEU A 144 5.84 4.22 15.07
CA LEU A 144 6.94 5.19 15.30
C LEU A 144 6.48 6.65 15.19
N ASN A 145 5.46 6.93 14.39
CA ASN A 145 4.84 8.24 14.27
C ASN A 145 3.41 8.09 13.77
N PRO A 146 2.39 8.09 14.66
CA PRO A 146 1.02 7.78 14.26
C PRO A 146 0.46 8.71 13.19
N TYR A 147 0.78 10.01 13.28
CA TYR A 147 0.36 10.99 12.27
C TYR A 147 1.00 10.73 10.90
N LEU A 148 2.34 10.66 10.83
CA LEU A 148 3.02 10.43 9.55
C LEU A 148 2.70 9.05 8.98
N GLY A 149 2.60 8.01 9.81
CA GLY A 149 2.18 6.68 9.35
C GLY A 149 0.79 6.70 8.73
N GLY A 150 -0.16 7.45 9.30
CA GLY A 150 -1.49 7.64 8.71
C GLY A 150 -1.44 8.38 7.36
N VAL A 151 -0.59 9.41 7.23
CA VAL A 151 -0.35 10.11 5.96
C VAL A 151 0.24 9.15 4.92
N ILE A 152 1.31 8.43 5.28
CA ILE A 152 2.04 7.52 4.40
C ILE A 152 1.14 6.40 3.90
N ALA A 153 0.31 5.79 4.76
CA ALA A 153 -0.59 4.72 4.35
C ALA A 153 -1.57 5.14 3.23
N VAL A 154 -2.08 6.37 3.27
CA VAL A 154 -2.94 6.91 2.19
C VAL A 154 -2.12 7.20 0.93
N CYS A 155 -0.94 7.82 1.09
CA CYS A 155 -0.09 8.22 -0.02
C CYS A 155 0.47 7.02 -0.78
N GLU A 156 0.97 6.00 -0.08
CA GLU A 156 1.45 4.75 -0.67
C GLU A 156 0.34 4.04 -1.45
N SER A 157 -0.88 3.99 -0.90
CA SER A 157 -2.01 3.39 -1.61
C SER A 157 -2.44 4.15 -2.85
N ALA A 158 -2.40 5.48 -2.81
CA ALA A 158 -2.60 6.31 -3.99
C ALA A 158 -1.48 6.09 -5.02
N ARG A 159 -0.22 6.02 -4.58
CA ARG A 159 0.96 5.84 -5.43
C ARG A 159 0.92 4.53 -6.18
N ASN A 160 0.60 3.43 -5.49
CA ASN A 160 0.39 2.12 -6.08
C ASN A 160 -0.69 2.13 -7.17
N VAL A 161 -1.83 2.77 -6.90
CA VAL A 161 -2.91 2.95 -7.88
C VAL A 161 -2.44 3.76 -9.09
N VAL A 162 -1.65 4.82 -8.87
CA VAL A 162 -1.05 5.64 -9.93
C VAL A 162 -0.05 4.86 -10.79
N CYS A 163 0.78 4.01 -10.20
CA CYS A 163 1.72 3.16 -10.94
C CYS A 163 1.01 2.26 -11.97
N THR A 164 -0.26 1.93 -11.74
CA THR A 164 -1.09 1.18 -12.70
C THR A 164 -1.86 2.05 -13.71
N GLY A 165 -1.70 3.38 -13.66
CA GLY A 165 -2.40 4.34 -14.51
C GLY A 165 -3.75 4.82 -13.95
N GLY A 166 -4.09 4.43 -12.72
CA GLY A 166 -5.34 4.83 -12.08
C GLY A 166 -5.23 6.20 -11.43
N LYS A 167 -6.17 7.10 -11.70
CA LYS A 167 -6.34 8.32 -10.89
C LYS A 167 -7.02 7.93 -9.57
N PRO A 168 -6.42 8.18 -8.39
CA PRO A 168 -7.06 7.95 -7.10
C PRO A 168 -8.40 8.69 -7.01
N LEU A 169 -9.44 8.04 -6.48
CA LEU A 169 -10.81 8.59 -6.39
C LEU A 169 -11.39 8.58 -4.99
N ALA A 170 -11.14 7.53 -4.20
CA ALA A 170 -11.75 7.36 -2.90
C ALA A 170 -10.99 6.31 -2.09
N ILE A 171 -11.15 6.37 -0.77
CA ILE A 171 -10.68 5.32 0.13
C ILE A 171 -11.81 4.66 0.92
N THR A 172 -11.54 3.43 1.34
CA THR A 172 -12.13 2.82 2.53
C THR A 172 -11.03 2.58 3.55
N ASN A 173 -11.36 2.52 4.84
CA ASN A 173 -10.37 2.20 5.87
C ASN A 173 -10.80 1.03 6.77
N CYS A 174 -9.83 0.35 7.35
CA CYS A 174 -10.03 -0.61 8.42
C CYS A 174 -9.04 -0.26 9.54
N LEU A 175 -9.55 0.46 10.55
CA LEU A 175 -8.78 1.01 11.65
C LEU A 175 -8.64 -0.04 12.75
N ASN A 176 -7.43 -0.56 12.98
CA ASN A 176 -7.17 -1.58 14.00
C ASN A 176 -6.23 -1.06 15.09
N PHE A 177 -6.78 -0.90 16.30
CA PHE A 177 -6.07 -0.32 17.44
C PHE A 177 -6.33 -1.12 18.73
N GLY A 178 -5.50 -0.90 19.75
CA GLY A 178 -5.65 -1.52 21.08
C GLY A 178 -6.85 -0.97 21.87
N ASN A 179 -6.79 -1.05 23.19
CA ASN A 179 -7.85 -0.57 24.07
C ASN A 179 -7.93 0.97 24.09
N PRO A 180 -9.06 1.59 23.69
CA PRO A 180 -9.24 3.04 23.63
C PRO A 180 -9.32 3.72 25.00
N TYR A 181 -9.42 2.96 26.10
CA TYR A 181 -9.31 3.51 27.46
C TYR A 181 -7.87 3.84 27.85
N ASN A 182 -6.86 3.34 27.14
CA ASN A 182 -5.48 3.77 27.31
C ASN A 182 -5.26 5.08 26.54
N PRO A 183 -4.91 6.20 27.21
CA PRO A 183 -4.69 7.49 26.55
C PRO A 183 -3.60 7.45 25.46
N GLU A 184 -2.61 6.56 25.56
CA GLU A 184 -1.53 6.40 24.58
C GLU A 184 -2.02 5.70 23.30
N VAL A 185 -2.89 4.70 23.45
CA VAL A 185 -3.54 4.04 22.30
C VAL A 185 -4.54 4.98 21.64
N TYR A 186 -5.30 5.74 22.43
CA TYR A 186 -6.25 6.71 21.89
C TYR A 186 -5.53 7.87 21.18
N TYR A 187 -4.34 8.26 21.65
CA TYR A 187 -3.45 9.18 20.94
C TYR A 187 -3.04 8.63 19.58
N GLN A 188 -2.57 7.38 19.50
CA GLN A 188 -2.21 6.74 18.23
C GLN A 188 -3.38 6.76 17.24
N PHE A 189 -4.59 6.42 17.70
CA PHE A 189 -5.80 6.44 16.90
C PHE A 189 -6.14 7.85 16.38
N SER A 190 -6.17 8.84 17.28
CA SER A 190 -6.50 10.22 16.94
C SER A 190 -5.52 10.81 15.92
N GLU A 191 -4.22 10.61 16.14
CA GLU A 191 -3.17 11.15 15.28
C GLU A 191 -3.12 10.45 13.92
N ALA A 192 -3.32 9.12 13.87
CA ALA A 192 -3.43 8.39 12.61
C ALA A 192 -4.64 8.86 11.78
N ILE A 193 -5.81 9.05 12.40
CA ILE A 193 -6.99 9.61 11.72
C ILE A 193 -6.73 11.02 11.21
N ARG A 194 -6.03 11.86 12.00
CA ARG A 194 -5.65 13.21 11.57
C ARG A 194 -4.77 13.16 10.33
N GLY A 195 -3.75 12.29 10.32
CA GLY A 195 -2.88 12.08 9.16
C GLY A 195 -3.61 11.59 7.92
N ILE A 196 -4.48 10.58 8.08
CA ILE A 196 -5.34 10.08 6.99
C ILE A 196 -6.21 11.20 6.43
N GLY A 197 -6.86 11.98 7.30
CA GLY A 197 -7.74 13.08 6.90
C GLY A 197 -7.01 14.18 6.15
N ASP A 198 -5.80 14.54 6.57
CA ASP A 198 -4.97 15.54 5.90
C ASP A 198 -4.50 15.05 4.52
N ALA A 199 -4.06 13.79 4.41
CA ALA A 199 -3.70 13.18 3.13
C ALA A 199 -4.89 13.07 2.17
N CYS A 200 -6.05 12.62 2.66
CA CYS A 200 -7.28 12.53 1.86
C CYS A 200 -7.74 13.89 1.33
N ARG A 201 -7.67 14.93 2.17
CA ARG A 201 -7.98 16.31 1.74
C ARG A 201 -7.01 16.81 0.67
N LYS A 202 -5.72 16.45 0.75
CA LYS A 202 -4.72 16.80 -0.27
C LYS A 202 -4.96 16.10 -1.60
N LEU A 203 -5.23 14.80 -1.55
CA LEU A 203 -5.36 13.94 -2.74
C LEU A 203 -6.77 13.92 -3.33
N GLU A 204 -7.71 14.66 -2.71
CA GLU A 204 -9.13 14.68 -3.07
C GLU A 204 -9.78 13.29 -3.06
N THR A 205 -9.39 12.46 -2.10
CA THR A 205 -9.85 11.07 -1.95
C THR A 205 -10.77 10.92 -0.73
N PRO A 206 -12.10 11.13 -0.87
CA PRO A 206 -13.02 10.98 0.25
C PRO A 206 -13.02 9.56 0.83
N VAL A 207 -13.27 9.47 2.14
CA VAL A 207 -13.53 8.21 2.83
C VAL A 207 -14.99 7.82 2.59
N THR A 208 -15.22 6.76 1.82
CA THR A 208 -16.58 6.33 1.38
C THR A 208 -17.19 5.26 2.29
N GLY A 209 -16.39 4.67 3.16
CA GLY A 209 -16.78 3.66 4.12
C GLY A 209 -15.59 3.24 4.97
N GLY A 210 -15.84 2.38 5.96
CA GLY A 210 -14.76 1.79 6.73
C GLY A 210 -15.22 1.00 7.94
N ASN A 211 -14.25 0.57 8.72
CA ASN A 211 -14.43 -0.18 9.95
C ASN A 211 -13.48 0.35 11.04
N VAL A 212 -13.92 0.26 12.29
CA VAL A 212 -13.07 0.53 13.45
C VAL A 212 -13.11 -0.67 14.39
N SER A 213 -11.97 -1.34 14.52
CA SER A 213 -11.73 -2.39 15.50
C SER A 213 -10.84 -1.85 16.61
N PHE A 214 -11.40 -1.75 17.80
CA PHE A 214 -10.67 -1.46 19.04
C PHE A 214 -10.48 -2.75 19.84
N TYR A 215 -9.68 -2.67 20.90
CA TYR A 215 -9.37 -3.79 21.80
C TYR A 215 -8.55 -4.91 21.14
N ASN A 216 -7.82 -4.62 20.06
CA ASN A 216 -6.84 -5.53 19.47
C ASN A 216 -5.58 -5.58 20.33
N GLN A 217 -5.64 -6.27 21.45
CA GLN A 217 -4.51 -6.45 22.35
C GLN A 217 -4.64 -7.74 23.14
N SER A 218 -3.50 -8.32 23.52
CA SER A 218 -3.43 -9.36 24.53
C SER A 218 -3.30 -8.74 25.92
N LYS A 219 -3.07 -9.57 26.94
CA LYS A 219 -2.69 -9.08 28.27
C LYS A 219 -1.31 -8.40 28.27
N ASP A 220 -0.45 -8.77 27.32
CA ASP A 220 0.97 -8.43 27.32
C ASP A 220 1.28 -7.24 26.41
N TYR A 221 0.59 -7.12 25.28
CA TYR A 221 0.85 -6.06 24.30
C TYR A 221 -0.37 -5.75 23.42
N ALA A 222 -0.42 -4.53 22.92
CA ALA A 222 -1.32 -4.15 21.83
C ALA A 222 -0.68 -4.45 20.47
N VAL A 223 -1.52 -4.67 19.45
CA VAL A 223 -1.04 -4.70 18.06
C VAL A 223 -0.42 -3.35 17.69
N PHE A 224 0.43 -3.33 16.66
CA PHE A 224 0.81 -2.07 16.05
C PHE A 224 -0.45 -1.33 15.56
N PRO A 225 -0.53 0.00 15.72
CA PRO A 225 -1.63 0.77 15.17
C PRO A 225 -1.67 0.56 13.64
N THR A 226 -2.76 -0.02 13.15
CA THR A 226 -2.83 -0.50 11.75
C THR A 226 -4.08 0.04 11.07
N PRO A 227 -4.07 1.32 10.64
CA PRO A 227 -5.10 1.90 9.81
C PRO A 227 -4.93 1.47 8.35
N VAL A 228 -5.46 0.29 8.02
CA VAL A 228 -5.39 -0.24 6.65
C VAL A 228 -6.21 0.64 5.71
N ILE A 229 -5.60 1.12 4.62
CA ILE A 229 -6.25 1.95 3.61
C ILE A 229 -6.49 1.11 2.36
N GLY A 230 -7.75 1.01 1.94
CA GLY A 230 -8.11 0.49 0.63
C GLY A 230 -8.36 1.66 -0.33
N MET A 231 -7.58 1.76 -1.40
CA MET A 231 -7.67 2.82 -2.40
C MET A 231 -8.37 2.32 -3.67
N LEU A 232 -9.28 3.14 -4.20
CA LEU A 232 -9.89 2.95 -5.50
C LEU A 232 -9.41 4.04 -6.45
N GLY A 233 -8.98 3.64 -7.65
CA GLY A 233 -8.68 4.56 -8.75
C GLY A 233 -9.41 4.20 -10.04
N LEU A 234 -9.51 5.18 -10.92
CA LEU A 234 -10.11 5.04 -12.25
C LEU A 234 -9.04 5.18 -13.34
N ILE A 235 -9.01 4.21 -14.22
CA ILE A 235 -8.29 4.26 -15.49
C ILE A 235 -9.34 4.59 -16.55
N GLU A 236 -9.22 5.77 -17.16
CA GLU A 236 -10.19 6.25 -18.17
C GLU A 236 -10.13 5.46 -19.48
N ASP A 237 -8.96 4.93 -19.81
CA ASP A 237 -8.69 4.10 -20.97
C ASP A 237 -7.98 2.82 -20.53
N ALA A 238 -8.71 1.72 -20.51
CA ALA A 238 -8.23 0.44 -20.01
C ALA A 238 -6.95 -0.03 -20.72
N ASP A 239 -6.74 0.34 -21.98
CA ASP A 239 -5.54 -0.03 -22.73
C ASP A 239 -4.25 0.65 -22.20
N LYS A 240 -4.41 1.68 -21.35
CA LYS A 240 -3.29 2.39 -20.68
C LYS A 240 -2.96 1.84 -19.30
N ALA A 241 -3.56 0.71 -18.90
CA ALA A 241 -3.19 0.06 -17.67
C ALA A 241 -1.68 -0.30 -17.68
N MET A 242 -0.99 0.11 -16.64
CA MET A 242 0.46 0.00 -16.52
C MET A 242 0.84 -1.08 -15.50
N THR A 243 1.99 -1.71 -15.70
CA THR A 243 2.51 -2.77 -14.83
C THR A 243 3.92 -2.45 -14.38
N SER A 244 4.33 -3.03 -13.26
CA SER A 244 5.62 -2.81 -12.59
C SER A 244 6.82 -3.39 -13.35
N ASN A 245 6.63 -4.50 -14.07
CA ASN A 245 7.75 -5.24 -14.65
C ASN A 245 8.38 -4.54 -15.86
N PHE A 246 9.71 -4.65 -15.96
CA PHE A 246 10.44 -4.24 -17.16
C PHE A 246 9.96 -5.02 -18.39
N LYS A 247 9.93 -4.33 -19.54
CA LYS A 247 9.32 -4.85 -20.77
C LYS A 247 10.35 -5.27 -21.81
N ASN A 248 11.31 -4.38 -22.12
CA ASN A 248 12.24 -4.60 -23.22
C ASN A 248 13.68 -4.38 -22.74
N GLU A 249 14.60 -5.20 -23.25
CA GLU A 249 16.02 -4.89 -23.13
C GLU A 249 16.37 -3.59 -23.87
N GLY A 250 17.29 -2.83 -23.30
CA GLY A 250 17.75 -1.54 -23.82
C GLY A 250 16.99 -0.32 -23.29
N ASP A 251 15.79 -0.51 -22.72
CA ASP A 251 15.00 0.55 -22.10
C ASP A 251 15.81 1.22 -20.98
N ASP A 252 15.77 2.56 -20.94
CA ASP A 252 16.36 3.36 -19.88
C ASP A 252 15.52 3.26 -18.61
N ILE A 253 16.18 3.14 -17.47
CA ILE A 253 15.57 3.10 -16.14
C ILE A 253 15.79 4.45 -15.45
N TYR A 254 14.72 5.02 -14.90
CA TYR A 254 14.78 6.27 -14.14
C TYR A 254 14.11 6.13 -12.79
N LEU A 255 14.63 6.86 -11.81
CA LEU A 255 13.96 7.18 -10.55
C LEU A 255 13.36 8.58 -10.66
N ILE A 256 12.05 8.70 -10.45
CA ILE A 256 11.39 9.98 -10.19
C ILE A 256 11.30 10.14 -8.67
N GLY A 257 11.87 11.23 -8.16
CA GLY A 257 12.07 11.45 -6.72
C GLY A 257 13.55 11.45 -6.33
N GLU A 258 13.83 11.35 -5.04
CA GLU A 258 15.20 11.38 -4.49
C GLU A 258 15.41 10.27 -3.47
N ASN A 259 16.59 9.65 -3.50
CA ASN A 259 17.05 8.86 -2.37
C ASN A 259 17.40 9.78 -1.20
N CYS A 260 16.86 9.47 -0.02
CA CYS A 260 17.22 10.12 1.23
C CYS A 260 17.87 9.13 2.18
N ASN A 261 18.55 9.67 3.18
CA ASN A 261 19.25 8.90 4.20
C ASN A 261 18.29 8.48 5.33
N GLU A 262 17.23 7.75 4.99
CA GLU A 262 16.13 7.41 5.91
C GLU A 262 15.92 5.90 6.00
N ILE A 263 16.25 5.33 7.17
CA ILE A 263 16.08 3.91 7.47
C ILE A 263 15.19 3.65 8.69
N GLY A 264 14.66 4.69 9.32
CA GLY A 264 13.83 4.53 10.52
C GLY A 264 12.56 3.74 10.21
N GLY A 265 12.33 2.69 10.98
CA GLY A 265 11.20 1.78 10.77
C GLY A 265 11.25 0.90 9.52
N SER A 266 12.36 0.87 8.77
CA SER A 266 12.45 0.10 7.53
C SER A 266 12.50 -1.42 7.75
N GLU A 267 12.14 -2.19 6.72
CA GLU A 267 12.39 -3.63 6.69
C GLU A 267 13.88 -3.96 6.77
N TYR A 268 14.76 -3.11 6.24
CA TYR A 268 16.20 -3.24 6.42
C TYR A 268 16.59 -3.23 7.90
N LEU A 269 16.14 -2.23 8.65
CA LEU A 269 16.44 -2.11 10.08
C LEU A 269 15.84 -3.28 10.88
N ARG A 270 14.63 -3.72 10.52
CA ARG A 270 13.94 -4.83 11.17
C ARG A 270 14.61 -6.18 10.91
N VAL A 271 14.93 -6.50 9.65
CA VAL A 271 15.38 -7.83 9.24
C VAL A 271 16.89 -8.01 9.45
N ILE A 272 17.69 -6.97 9.22
CA ILE A 272 19.15 -7.07 9.28
C ILE A 272 19.67 -6.74 10.68
N HIS A 273 19.05 -5.75 11.34
CA HIS A 273 19.52 -5.26 12.63
C HIS A 273 18.60 -5.63 13.81
N ASN A 274 17.45 -6.28 13.57
CA ASN A 274 16.44 -6.61 14.59
C ASN A 274 15.95 -5.39 15.39
N LEU A 275 15.80 -4.25 14.72
CA LEU A 275 15.41 -2.99 15.34
C LEU A 275 14.15 -2.41 14.70
N ILE A 276 13.25 -1.87 15.53
CA ILE A 276 12.07 -1.09 15.11
C ILE A 276 12.14 0.23 15.84
N THR A 277 12.81 1.19 15.21
CA THR A 277 13.22 2.44 15.85
C THR A 277 13.57 3.48 14.80
N GLY A 278 13.93 4.68 15.22
CA GLY A 278 14.32 5.79 14.35
C GLY A 278 13.16 6.62 13.84
N GLN A 279 13.53 7.71 13.16
CA GLN A 279 12.60 8.66 12.56
C GLN A 279 11.86 8.01 11.39
N THR A 280 10.52 8.00 11.45
CA THR A 280 9.68 7.64 10.29
C THR A 280 10.04 8.51 9.08
N PRO A 281 10.15 7.94 7.86
CA PRO A 281 10.48 8.69 6.65
C PRO A 281 9.61 9.94 6.48
N ALA A 282 10.22 11.06 6.11
CA ALA A 282 9.48 12.29 5.88
C ALA A 282 8.64 12.16 4.59
N ILE A 283 7.49 12.82 4.58
CA ILE A 283 6.66 12.92 3.38
C ILE A 283 6.18 14.36 3.20
N ASN A 284 6.36 14.88 1.98
CA ASN A 284 5.81 16.15 1.57
C ASN A 284 4.62 15.89 0.64
N LEU A 285 3.44 16.31 1.08
CA LEU A 285 2.17 16.09 0.40
C LEU A 285 2.05 16.81 -0.96
N ASP A 286 2.74 17.93 -1.16
CA ASP A 286 2.82 18.59 -2.47
C ASP A 286 3.68 17.78 -3.44
N ASN A 287 4.84 17.31 -2.99
CA ASN A 287 5.74 16.48 -3.80
C ASN A 287 5.08 15.15 -4.19
N GLU A 288 4.37 14.50 -3.26
CA GLU A 288 3.64 13.26 -3.53
C GLU A 288 2.54 13.48 -4.59
N LEU A 289 1.73 14.54 -4.45
CA LEU A 289 0.70 14.88 -5.44
C LEU A 289 1.33 15.19 -6.82
N ASN A 290 2.43 15.94 -6.85
CA ASN A 290 3.14 16.25 -8.09
C ASN A 290 3.69 14.98 -8.75
N LEU A 291 4.24 14.05 -7.97
CA LEU A 291 4.68 12.75 -8.44
C LEU A 291 3.51 11.98 -9.08
N HIS A 292 2.35 11.95 -8.41
CA HIS A 292 1.17 11.26 -8.93
C HIS A 292 0.72 11.85 -10.28
N LEU A 293 0.63 13.19 -10.36
CA LEU A 293 0.23 13.89 -11.58
C LEU A 293 1.23 13.69 -12.73
N ALA A 294 2.54 13.71 -12.44
CA ALA A 294 3.58 13.49 -13.43
C ALA A 294 3.52 12.06 -14.00
N VAL A 295 3.42 11.05 -13.15
CA VAL A 295 3.37 9.64 -13.59
C VAL A 295 2.08 9.36 -14.37
N LEU A 296 0.93 9.86 -13.94
CA LEU A 296 -0.30 9.76 -14.73
C LEU A 296 -0.17 10.45 -16.09
N GLU A 297 0.49 11.61 -16.18
CA GLU A 297 0.73 12.28 -17.48
C GLU A 297 1.67 11.46 -18.37
N LEU A 298 2.72 10.84 -17.81
CA LEU A 298 3.65 9.97 -18.53
C LEU A 298 2.96 8.72 -19.09
N ILE A 299 2.14 8.05 -18.28
CA ILE A 299 1.35 6.88 -18.68
C ILE A 299 0.34 7.27 -19.76
N ASN A 300 -0.40 8.37 -19.56
CA ASN A 300 -1.44 8.80 -20.51
C ASN A 300 -0.89 9.20 -21.87
N LYS A 301 0.36 9.69 -21.93
CA LYS A 301 1.09 10.01 -23.16
C LYS A 301 1.90 8.84 -23.73
N GLU A 302 1.82 7.66 -23.11
CA GLU A 302 2.52 6.44 -23.52
C GLU A 302 4.04 6.61 -23.63
N LEU A 303 4.61 7.44 -22.75
CA LEU A 303 6.04 7.76 -22.74
C LEU A 303 6.89 6.76 -21.97
N ILE A 304 6.26 5.95 -21.12
CA ILE A 304 6.91 4.94 -20.27
C ILE A 304 6.32 3.55 -20.55
N LYS A 305 7.07 2.51 -20.18
CA LYS A 305 6.76 1.09 -20.41
C LYS A 305 6.47 0.32 -19.13
N SER A 306 7.00 0.78 -18.01
CA SER A 306 6.69 0.28 -16.67
C SER A 306 6.74 1.42 -15.66
N ALA A 307 6.02 1.26 -14.56
CA ALA A 307 6.09 2.12 -13.38
C ALA A 307 5.91 1.25 -12.14
N HIS A 308 6.79 1.40 -11.15
CA HIS A 308 6.77 0.65 -9.91
C HIS A 308 7.18 1.55 -8.75
N ASP A 309 6.47 1.49 -7.64
CA ASP A 309 6.79 2.32 -6.49
C ASP A 309 8.07 1.84 -5.76
N VAL A 310 8.70 2.74 -4.98
CA VAL A 310 9.81 2.36 -4.09
C VAL A 310 9.30 2.45 -2.66
N SER A 311 9.00 1.29 -2.08
CA SER A 311 8.37 1.11 -0.77
C SER A 311 9.23 0.24 0.16
N ASP A 312 8.67 -0.86 0.68
CA ASP A 312 9.33 -1.76 1.64
C ASP A 312 10.62 -2.36 1.03
N GLY A 313 11.73 -2.26 1.77
CA GLY A 313 13.04 -2.74 1.33
C GLY A 313 13.79 -1.83 0.35
N GLY A 314 13.19 -0.70 -0.06
CA GLY A 314 13.87 0.37 -0.77
C GLY A 314 14.19 0.10 -2.24
N LEU A 315 15.14 0.89 -2.78
CA LEU A 315 15.43 0.95 -4.22
C LEU A 315 15.88 -0.40 -4.79
N ALA A 316 16.72 -1.13 -4.06
CA ALA A 316 17.24 -2.42 -4.51
C ALA A 316 16.14 -3.48 -4.63
N VAL A 317 15.17 -3.48 -3.71
CA VAL A 317 14.01 -4.38 -3.76
C VAL A 317 13.09 -4.02 -4.92
N ALA A 318 12.75 -2.74 -5.10
CA ALA A 318 11.92 -2.31 -6.22
C ALA A 318 12.55 -2.63 -7.59
N LEU A 319 13.87 -2.49 -7.73
CA LEU A 319 14.58 -2.94 -8.95
C LEU A 319 14.50 -4.45 -9.14
N ALA A 320 14.70 -5.22 -8.06
CA ALA A 320 14.59 -6.68 -8.09
C ALA A 320 13.18 -7.13 -8.49
N GLU A 321 12.14 -6.58 -7.87
CA GLU A 321 10.73 -6.86 -8.20
C GLU A 321 10.41 -6.51 -9.67
N SER A 322 10.87 -5.35 -10.15
CA SER A 322 10.70 -4.96 -11.57
C SER A 322 11.32 -5.95 -12.55
N CYS A 323 12.40 -6.64 -12.16
CA CYS A 323 13.04 -7.67 -12.98
C CYS A 323 12.26 -8.99 -13.05
N ILE A 324 11.44 -9.31 -12.03
CA ILE A 324 10.92 -10.66 -11.79
C ILE A 324 9.40 -10.78 -11.61
N ILE A 325 8.66 -9.67 -11.49
CA ILE A 325 7.19 -9.69 -11.35
C ILE A 325 6.54 -10.46 -12.51
N ASP A 326 7.05 -10.31 -13.74
CA ASP A 326 6.64 -11.16 -14.85
C ASP A 326 7.44 -12.47 -14.85
N ILE A 327 6.88 -13.49 -14.18
CA ILE A 327 7.50 -14.81 -14.01
C ILE A 327 7.83 -15.51 -15.33
N ASN A 328 7.11 -15.17 -16.42
CA ASN A 328 7.30 -15.78 -17.74
C ASN A 328 8.38 -15.04 -18.55
N ASN A 329 8.67 -13.79 -18.21
CA ASN A 329 9.64 -12.96 -18.92
C ASN A 329 10.50 -12.15 -17.94
N LYS A 330 11.34 -12.85 -17.19
CA LYS A 330 12.31 -12.23 -16.28
C LYS A 330 13.45 -11.58 -17.07
N ILE A 331 13.72 -10.31 -16.81
CA ILE A 331 14.78 -9.53 -17.47
C ILE A 331 15.53 -8.75 -16.40
N GLY A 332 16.86 -8.82 -16.43
CA GLY A 332 17.72 -8.10 -15.48
C GLY A 332 17.88 -6.61 -15.81
N CYS A 333 18.75 -5.96 -15.06
CA CYS A 333 19.14 -4.59 -15.33
C CYS A 333 20.54 -4.29 -14.79
N ILE A 334 21.19 -3.30 -15.39
CA ILE A 334 22.42 -2.70 -14.86
C ILE A 334 22.11 -1.27 -14.45
N VAL A 335 22.38 -0.97 -13.19
CA VAL A 335 22.14 0.32 -12.55
C VAL A 335 23.45 0.87 -12.01
N GLU A 336 23.68 2.15 -12.27
CA GLU A 336 24.82 2.91 -11.77
C GLU A 336 24.32 3.98 -10.78
N LEU A 337 24.64 3.80 -9.49
CA LEU A 337 24.27 4.73 -8.44
C LEU A 337 25.48 5.58 -8.03
N ASN A 338 25.30 6.90 -8.01
CA ASN A 338 26.24 7.80 -7.37
C ASN A 338 25.81 8.05 -5.92
N TYR A 339 26.34 7.24 -4.99
CA TYR A 339 25.98 7.34 -3.58
C TYR A 339 26.40 8.68 -2.98
N LYS A 340 25.42 9.40 -2.43
CA LYS A 340 25.56 10.59 -1.59
C LYS A 340 25.64 10.21 -0.11
N PHE A 341 25.07 9.08 0.28
CA PHE A 341 25.03 8.57 1.66
C PHE A 341 25.70 7.19 1.76
N ARG A 342 25.63 6.56 2.94
CA ARG A 342 26.06 5.16 3.09
C ARG A 342 25.28 4.27 2.11
N LYS A 343 25.99 3.29 1.53
CA LYS A 343 25.45 2.49 0.41
C LYS A 343 24.24 1.66 0.85
N ASP A 344 24.30 1.02 2.01
CA ASP A 344 23.20 0.26 2.58
C ASP A 344 21.92 1.10 2.78
N PHE A 345 22.10 2.37 3.14
CA PHE A 345 20.97 3.29 3.35
C PHE A 345 20.34 3.72 2.02
N GLU A 346 21.14 3.92 0.97
CA GLU A 346 20.60 4.24 -0.36
C GLU A 346 19.97 3.05 -1.09
N LEU A 347 20.50 1.85 -0.86
CA LEU A 347 19.97 0.62 -1.44
C LEU A 347 18.66 0.20 -0.76
N PHE A 348 18.60 0.28 0.58
CA PHE A 348 17.53 -0.34 1.37
C PHE A 348 16.71 0.64 2.23
N GLY A 349 16.96 1.94 2.12
CA GLY A 349 16.16 2.99 2.77
C GLY A 349 14.78 3.16 2.12
N GLU A 350 13.77 3.46 2.95
CA GLU A 350 12.34 3.47 2.60
C GLU A 350 11.77 4.89 2.54
N SER A 351 12.52 5.80 1.90
CA SER A 351 12.09 7.17 1.63
C SER A 351 10.84 7.23 0.75
N GLN A 352 10.01 8.25 1.01
CA GLN A 352 8.71 8.43 0.37
C GLN A 352 8.81 9.17 -0.98
N SER A 353 7.70 9.17 -1.73
CA SER A 353 7.56 9.89 -3.00
C SER A 353 8.58 9.48 -4.07
N ARG A 354 8.72 8.17 -4.29
CA ARG A 354 9.64 7.57 -5.28
C ARG A 354 8.96 6.53 -6.15
N ILE A 355 9.20 6.60 -7.46
CA ILE A 355 8.75 5.63 -8.46
C ILE A 355 9.88 5.36 -9.45
N ILE A 356 10.12 4.08 -9.74
CA ILE A 356 10.98 3.63 -10.84
C ILE A 356 10.13 3.52 -12.10
N ILE A 357 10.63 4.07 -13.20
CA ILE A 357 10.03 3.92 -14.52
C ILE A 357 11.04 3.34 -15.51
N SER A 358 10.53 2.61 -16.52
CA SER A 358 11.31 2.26 -17.70
C SER A 358 10.74 2.94 -18.95
N ALA A 359 11.61 3.33 -19.88
CA ALA A 359 11.20 3.97 -21.12
C ALA A 359 12.21 3.77 -22.26
N ASP A 360 11.71 3.85 -23.49
CA ASP A 360 12.58 3.97 -24.67
C ASP A 360 13.39 5.27 -24.58
N ALA A 361 14.70 5.20 -24.82
CA ALA A 361 15.63 6.32 -24.71
C ALA A 361 15.19 7.54 -25.53
N LYS A 362 14.44 7.36 -26.63
CA LYS A 362 13.91 8.48 -27.44
C LYS A 362 12.94 9.39 -26.69
N TYR A 363 12.37 8.95 -25.57
CA TYR A 363 11.46 9.74 -24.75
C TYR A 363 12.13 10.49 -23.60
N SER A 364 13.45 10.33 -23.41
CA SER A 364 14.20 10.93 -22.31
C SER A 364 13.93 12.43 -22.13
N ASP A 365 13.98 13.21 -23.21
CA ASP A 365 13.75 14.67 -23.13
C ASP A 365 12.33 15.01 -22.69
N LYS A 366 11.32 14.30 -23.23
CA LYS A 366 9.91 14.52 -22.87
C LYS A 366 9.62 14.13 -21.41
N ILE A 367 10.25 13.06 -20.92
CA ILE A 367 10.14 12.64 -19.52
C ILE A 367 10.76 13.71 -18.61
N SER A 368 11.93 14.23 -18.98
CA SER A 368 12.59 15.31 -18.24
C SER A 368 11.74 16.59 -18.20
N GLU A 369 11.14 16.97 -19.32
CA GLU A 369 10.23 18.12 -19.39
C GLU A 369 9.02 17.98 -18.47
N ILE A 370 8.39 16.80 -18.43
CA ILE A 370 7.26 16.54 -17.54
C ILE A 370 7.69 16.55 -16.07
N CYS A 371 8.81 15.93 -15.71
CA CYS A 371 9.31 15.98 -14.33
C CYS A 371 9.62 17.42 -13.89
N LYS A 372 10.26 18.22 -14.76
CA LYS A 372 10.52 19.65 -14.51
C LYS A 372 9.24 20.46 -14.33
N LYS A 373 8.22 20.21 -15.16
CA LYS A 373 6.90 20.86 -15.06
C LYS A 373 6.28 20.67 -13.67
N PHE A 374 6.47 19.49 -13.05
CA PHE A 374 5.97 19.17 -11.72
C PHE A 374 6.99 19.38 -10.59
N ASN A 375 8.14 20.02 -10.88
CA ASN A 375 9.22 20.26 -9.92
C ASN A 375 9.74 18.97 -9.25
N LEU A 376 9.90 17.90 -10.05
CA LEU A 376 10.39 16.61 -9.61
C LEU A 376 11.81 16.36 -10.12
N ASN A 377 12.61 15.71 -9.29
CA ASN A 377 13.90 15.20 -9.70
C ASN A 377 13.73 13.92 -10.53
N LEU A 378 14.52 13.83 -11.60
CA LEU A 378 14.60 12.66 -12.46
C LEU A 378 16.05 12.21 -12.51
N ILE A 379 16.30 10.99 -12.04
CA ILE A 379 17.63 10.41 -11.99
C ILE A 379 17.64 9.21 -12.94
N LYS A 380 18.48 9.26 -13.98
CA LYS A 380 18.72 8.08 -14.81
C LYS A 380 19.55 7.10 -14.01
N LEU A 381 19.01 5.92 -13.77
CA LEU A 381 19.65 4.86 -12.99
C LEU A 381 20.48 3.94 -13.86
N GLY A 382 20.02 3.61 -15.07
CA GLY A 382 20.70 2.62 -15.90
C GLY A 382 19.82 2.09 -17.01
N LYS A 383 19.96 0.80 -17.30
CA LYS A 383 19.28 0.12 -18.41
C LYS A 383 18.78 -1.27 -18.05
N VAL A 384 17.63 -1.63 -18.61
CA VAL A 384 17.11 -3.00 -18.61
C VAL A 384 17.97 -3.83 -19.55
N GLN A 385 18.59 -4.91 -19.06
CA GLN A 385 19.37 -5.84 -19.90
C GLN A 385 19.80 -7.09 -19.13
N GLY A 386 19.94 -8.20 -19.85
CA GLY A 386 20.57 -9.40 -19.33
C GLY A 386 19.70 -10.18 -18.36
N LYS A 387 20.35 -11.01 -17.53
CA LYS A 387 19.70 -11.94 -16.58
C LYS A 387 20.21 -11.76 -15.15
N GLU A 388 20.85 -10.64 -14.87
CA GLU A 388 21.35 -10.27 -13.56
C GLU A 388 20.80 -8.89 -13.17
N LEU A 389 20.51 -8.71 -11.89
CA LEU A 389 20.38 -7.39 -11.29
C LEU A 389 21.79 -6.98 -10.85
N ILE A 390 22.35 -5.98 -11.52
CA ILE A 390 23.65 -5.41 -11.23
C ILE A 390 23.45 -3.97 -10.75
N ILE A 391 23.92 -3.67 -9.55
CA ILE A 391 23.97 -2.30 -9.01
C ILE A 391 25.41 -1.98 -8.66
N ASN A 392 26.04 -1.10 -9.45
CA ASN A 392 27.47 -0.81 -9.38
C ASN A 392 28.31 -2.10 -9.34
N ASN A 393 29.27 -2.18 -8.40
CA ASN A 393 30.02 -3.39 -8.05
C ASN A 393 29.55 -3.97 -6.70
N ASP A 394 28.39 -3.54 -6.21
CA ASP A 394 27.90 -3.77 -4.85
C ASP A 394 26.90 -4.94 -4.80
N VAL A 395 26.02 -5.02 -5.81
CA VAL A 395 25.03 -6.09 -5.98
C VAL A 395 25.23 -6.70 -7.37
N ASN A 396 25.32 -8.02 -7.43
CA ASN A 396 25.21 -8.82 -8.65
C ASN A 396 24.52 -10.15 -8.32
N ILE A 397 23.24 -10.27 -8.68
CA ILE A 397 22.44 -11.46 -8.43
C ILE A 397 21.66 -11.84 -9.69
N SER A 398 21.62 -13.13 -10.02
CA SER A 398 20.77 -13.61 -11.11
C SER A 398 19.28 -13.39 -10.81
N VAL A 399 18.51 -13.01 -11.83
CA VAL A 399 17.05 -12.83 -11.71
C VAL A 399 16.34 -14.13 -11.30
N ASP A 400 16.92 -15.29 -11.61
CA ASP A 400 16.40 -16.59 -11.20
C ASP A 400 16.53 -16.82 -9.69
N LEU A 401 17.67 -16.43 -9.10
CA LEU A 401 17.87 -16.54 -7.66
C LEU A 401 16.96 -15.57 -6.90
N ILE A 402 16.86 -14.32 -7.38
CA ILE A 402 15.91 -13.32 -6.87
C ILE A 402 14.48 -13.88 -6.91
N ASN A 403 14.05 -14.39 -8.06
CA ASN A 403 12.72 -14.97 -8.24
C ASN A 403 12.44 -16.11 -7.26
N ASN A 404 13.42 -16.98 -7.02
CA ASN A 404 13.28 -18.08 -6.08
C ASN A 404 13.03 -17.59 -4.64
N TYR A 405 13.85 -16.63 -4.16
CA TYR A 405 13.68 -16.06 -2.82
C TYR A 405 12.33 -15.32 -2.72
N TYR A 406 11.99 -14.52 -3.73
CA TYR A 406 10.77 -13.72 -3.69
C TYR A 406 9.48 -14.54 -3.73
N TYR A 407 9.37 -15.53 -4.62
CA TYR A 407 8.11 -16.27 -4.81
C TYR A 407 7.94 -17.50 -3.91
N ASN A 408 9.02 -18.10 -3.42
CA ASN A 408 8.92 -19.38 -2.71
C ASN A 408 9.01 -19.26 -1.18
N SER A 409 9.44 -18.11 -0.64
CA SER A 409 9.68 -17.98 0.81
C SER A 409 8.43 -18.20 1.67
N ILE A 410 7.27 -17.64 1.28
CA ILE A 410 6.02 -17.87 2.02
C ILE A 410 5.58 -19.34 1.94
N SER A 411 5.70 -19.95 0.75
CA SER A 411 5.38 -21.38 0.59
C SER A 411 6.27 -22.26 1.48
N MET A 412 7.55 -21.93 1.60
CA MET A 412 8.47 -22.66 2.49
C MET A 412 8.06 -22.55 3.96
N ILE A 413 7.65 -21.36 4.42
CA ILE A 413 7.17 -21.14 5.79
C ILE A 413 5.86 -21.89 6.07
N MET A 414 4.94 -21.89 5.11
CA MET A 414 3.63 -22.55 5.29
C MET A 414 3.70 -24.08 5.24
N ASN A 415 4.76 -24.63 4.64
CA ASN A 415 4.97 -26.08 4.50
C ASN A 415 5.98 -26.66 5.51
N SER A 416 6.63 -25.81 6.32
CA SER A 416 7.52 -26.23 7.43
C SER A 416 6.72 -26.48 8.69
#